data_AF-A0A6B4JPF8-F1
#
_entry.id   AF-A0A6B4JPF8-F1
#
_cell.length_a   1.000
_cell.length_b   1.000
_cell.length_c   1.000
_cell.angle_alpha   90.00
_cell.angle_beta   90.00
_cell.angle_gamma   90.00
#
_symmetry.space_group_name_H-M   'P 1'
#
loop_
_entity.id
_entity.type
_entity.pdbx_description
1 polymer ?
#
loop_
_entity_poly.entity_id
_entity_poly.type
_entity_poly.pdbx_seq_one_letter_code
_entity_poly.pdbx_strand_id
1 'polypeptide(L)' 'MDAKCCKCKEFWNISVKAQIPKSGYICPKCRAKDAKEKQKAKELRKGRVTSVLLKNRRRVHA' A
#
# COMPACT_ATOMS: atom_id res chain seq x y z
N MET A 1 4.05 6.70 26.20
CA MET A 1 5.11 6.15 25.33
C MET A 1 4.93 6.79 23.98
N ASP A 2 5.88 7.60 23.56
CA ASP A 2 5.87 8.24 22.25
C ASP A 2 6.84 7.52 21.32
N ALA A 3 6.45 7.41 20.05
CA ALA A 3 7.30 6.88 19.01
C ALA A 3 7.38 7.85 17.85
N LYS A 4 8.60 8.12 17.39
CA LYS A 4 8.87 8.94 16.22
C LYS A 4 8.62 8.12 14.95
N CYS A 5 7.77 8.62 14.06
CA CYS A 5 7.53 7.97 12.78
C CYS A 5 8.75 8.11 11.86
N CYS A 6 9.23 7.01 11.26
CA CYS A 6 10.36 7.05 10.34
C CYS A 6 10.07 7.82 9.04
N LYS A 7 8.80 7.86 8.60
CA LYS A 7 8.41 8.51 7.33
C LYS A 7 8.10 10.00 7.49
N CYS A 8 7.30 10.38 8.50
CA CYS A 8 6.88 11.78 8.69
C CYS A 8 7.63 12.51 9.82
N LYS A 9 8.51 11.82 10.56
CA LYS A 9 9.32 12.36 11.68
C LYS A 9 8.51 12.94 12.85
N GLU A 10 7.19 12.79 12.82
CA GLU A 10 6.27 13.26 13.84
C GLU A 10 6.20 12.26 15.01
N PHE A 11 5.96 12.78 16.22
CA PHE A 11 5.83 11.99 17.43
C PHE A 11 4.38 11.55 17.60
N TRP A 12 4.19 10.27 17.86
CA TRP A 12 2.86 9.69 18.06
C TRP A 12 2.79 9.05 19.44
N ASN A 13 1.76 9.39 20.18
CA ASN A 13 1.47 8.72 21.44
C ASN A 13 0.94 7.32 21.12
N ILE A 14 1.73 6.30 21.45
CA ILE A 14 1.42 4.89 21.21
C ILE A 14 1.16 4.17 22.52
N SER A 15 0.43 3.06 22.43
CA SER A 15 0.27 2.18 23.60
C SER A 15 1.62 1.60 23.99
N VAL A 16 1.86 1.48 25.31
CA VAL A 16 3.05 0.81 25.86
C VAL A 16 3.16 -0.65 25.40
N LYS A 17 2.03 -1.28 25.05
CA LYS A 17 1.97 -2.65 24.51
C LYS A 17 2.18 -2.73 22.99
N ALA A 18 2.33 -1.60 22.30
CA ALA A 18 2.47 -1.59 20.85
C ALA A 18 3.83 -2.19 20.47
N GLN A 19 3.80 -3.33 19.75
CA GLN A 19 5.02 -3.94 19.22
C GLN A 19 5.55 -3.09 18.06
N ILE A 20 6.60 -2.32 18.32
CA ILE A 20 7.30 -1.58 17.28
C ILE A 20 8.31 -2.54 16.62
N PRO A 21 8.18 -2.84 15.32
CA PRO A 21 9.16 -3.67 14.64
C PRO A 21 10.52 -2.96 14.59
N LYS A 22 11.62 -3.73 14.56
CA LYS A 22 13.00 -3.19 14.46
C LYS A 22 13.22 -2.30 13.24
N SER A 23 12.39 -2.43 12.21
CA SER A 23 12.36 -1.56 11.03
C SER A 23 11.89 -0.13 11.32
N GLY A 24 11.48 0.17 12.55
CA GLY A 24 11.01 1.47 12.99
C GLY A 24 9.49 1.63 13.00
N TYR A 25 9.02 2.61 13.77
CA TYR A 25 7.60 2.92 13.88
C TYR A 25 7.09 3.66 12.64
N ILE A 26 5.96 3.20 12.10
CA ILE A 26 5.25 3.86 10.99
C ILE A 26 3.89 4.29 11.51
N CYS A 27 3.62 5.60 11.44
CA CYS A 27 2.36 6.16 11.90
C CYS A 27 1.15 5.67 11.06
N PRO A 28 -0.06 5.67 11.63
CA PRO A 28 -1.27 5.25 10.92
C PRO A 28 -1.53 6.06 9.64
N LYS A 29 -1.20 7.37 9.62
CA LYS A 29 -1.31 8.20 8.41
C LYS A 29 -0.42 7.69 7.28
N CYS A 30 0.86 7.43 7.56
CA CYS A 30 1.80 6.91 6.57
C CYS A 30 1.46 5.49 6.13
N ARG A 31 0.95 4.65 7.05
CA ARG A 31 0.49 3.30 6.74
C ARG A 31 -0.73 3.32 5.80
N ALA A 32 -1.69 4.22 6.04
CA ALA A 32 -2.84 4.40 5.17
C ALA A 32 -2.46 4.87 3.76
N LYS A 33 -1.50 5.80 3.65
CA LYS A 33 -0.99 6.27 2.35
C LYS A 33 -0.36 5.12 1.54
N ASP A 34 0.45 4.29 2.19
CA ASP A 34 1.10 3.12 1.58
C ASP A 34 0.08 2.08 1.08
N ALA A 35 -0.95 1.82 1.89
CA ALA A 35 -2.04 0.91 1.52
C ALA A 35 -2.81 1.43 0.30
N LYS A 36 -3.14 2.73 0.26
CA LYS A 36 -3.86 3.35 -0.85
C LYS A 36 -3.06 3.30 -2.15
N GLU A 37 -1.75 3.52 -2.09
CA GLU A 37 -0.87 3.41 -3.24
C GLU A 37 -0.79 1.97 -3.77
N LYS A 38 -0.64 0.98 -2.88
CA LYS A 38 -0.67 -0.44 -3.26
C LYS A 38 -1.99 -0.83 -3.90
N GLN A 39 -3.12 -0.32 -3.39
CA GLN A 39 -4.43 -0.59 -3.98
C GLN A 39 -4.56 0.05 -5.36
N LYS A 40 -4.13 1.31 -5.53
CA LYS A 40 -4.10 1.97 -6.85
C LYS A 40 -3.24 1.19 -7.84
N ALA A 41 -2.08 0.69 -7.43
CA ALA A 41 -1.21 -0.14 -8.27
C ALA A 41 -1.87 -1.48 -8.65
N LYS A 42 -2.60 -2.12 -7.73
CA LYS A 42 -3.39 -3.34 -8.02
C LYS A 42 -4.51 -3.07 -9.02
N GLU A 43 -5.26 -1.98 -8.85
CA GLU A 43 -6.34 -1.62 -9.78
C GLU A 43 -5.82 -1.28 -11.18
N LEU A 44 -4.71 -0.53 -11.28
CA LEU A 44 -4.04 -0.28 -12.56
C LEU A 44 -3.60 -1.59 -13.25
N ARG A 45 -3.11 -2.57 -12.49
CA ARG A 45 -2.74 -3.89 -13.03
C ARG A 45 -3.96 -4.68 -13.50
N LYS A 46 -5.07 -4.66 -12.75
CA LYS A 46 -6.33 -5.31 -13.18
C LYS A 46 -6.80 -4.78 -14.53
N GLY A 47 -6.87 -3.45 -14.70
CA GLY A 47 -7.26 -2.85 -15.98
C GLY A 47 -6.37 -3.26 -17.16
N ARG A 48 -5.06 -3.42 -16.94
CA ARG A 48 -4.12 -3.92 -17.95
C ARG A 48 -4.39 -5.38 -18.31
N VAL A 49 -4.62 -6.25 -17.32
CA VAL A 49 -4.90 -7.68 -17.54
C VAL A 49 -6.20 -7.86 -18.33
N THR A 50 -7.27 -7.14 -17.99
CA THR A 50 -8.54 -7.20 -18.71
C THR A 50 -8.38 -6.77 -20.17
N SER A 51 -7.59 -5.72 -20.45
CA SER A 51 -7.31 -5.26 -21.81
C SER A 51 -6.54 -6.31 -22.64
N VAL A 52 -5.53 -6.97 -22.05
CA VAL A 52 -4.76 -8.03 -22.72
C VAL A 52 -5.63 -9.25 -23.00
N LEU A 53 -6.45 -9.68 -22.04
CA LEU A 53 -7.39 -10.79 -22.22
C LEU A 53 -8.39 -10.52 -23.36
N LEU A 54 -8.96 -9.31 -23.40
CA LEU A 54 -9.87 -8.90 -24.48
C LEU A 54 -9.17 -8.81 -25.84
N LYS A 55 -7.90 -8.37 -25.89
CA LYS A 55 -7.08 -8.37 -27.11
C LYS A 55 -6.77 -9.79 -27.60
N ASN A 56 -6.42 -10.69 -26.70
CA ASN A 56 -6.13 -12.08 -27.06
C ASN A 56 -7.40 -12.80 -27.53
N ARG A 57 -8.55 -12.57 -26.89
CA ARG A 57 -9.85 -13.11 -27.33
C ARG A 57 -10.18 -12.70 -28.78
N ARG A 58 -9.93 -11.45 -29.16
CA ARG A 58 -10.17 -10.98 -30.55
C ARG A 58 -9.26 -11.64 -31.58
N ARG A 59 -8.03 -12.04 -31.23
CA ARG A 59 -7.10 -12.70 -32.15
C ARG A 59 -7.45 -14.16 -32.44
N VAL A 60 -8.18 -14.82 -31.55
CA VAL A 60 -8.53 -16.26 -31.69
C VAL A 60 -9.81 -16.45 -32.52
N HIS A 61 -10.64 -15.42 -32.63
CA HIS A 61 -11.89 -15.43 -33.39
C HIS A 61 -11.84 -14.61 -34.69
N ALA A 62 -10.64 -14.22 -35.14
CA ALA A 62 -10.38 -13.57 -36.42
C ALA A 62 -9.60 -14.53 -37.32
#